data_AF-A0A9E5S3H6-F1
#
_entry.id   AF-A0A9E5S3H6-F1
#
_cell.length_a   1.000
_cell.length_b   1.000
_cell.length_c   1.000
_cell.angle_alpha   90.00
_cell.angle_beta   90.00
_cell.angle_gamma   90.00
#
_symmetry.space_group_name_H-M   'P 1'
#
loop_
_entity.id
_entity.type
_entity.pdbx_description
1 polymer ?
#
loop_
_entity_poly.entity_id
_entity_poly.type
_entity_poly.pdbx_seq_one_letter_code
_entity_poly.pdbx_strand_id
1 'polypeptide(L)'
;MAKLDKGTLAQTFKFDCDRFLRFRLASDAERDSLGVSAETYKRPGIELIKAAGRRWEADKYQDLIDTSDGGKVVFLLEKKVDDLLGRKPFKKIQNLFDILRQQDPPQAIIEAEFTVPTNITPGLQRAYDDFGLEQVRVRPDILWIRPGGTGAPLIGNGNVPEYEIHIIDVKMAAEPSLRHFTEVTYYALALATAIQQEGLSGRYAVSAEGTIWPGSHDINAFRNLVQLYQAKGAADPVSVALSETLIRVPYEVYEVHVKQFFEDRLLRVLQTDMEDASWHVGPKCQLCDYVRYCREKASECDHLSRLAWLNQGQAELLRSNGITTTAELTEAVTTADDRWQSVIDSSHQLRADGPALATRARSLTEGAPLPVDGRRSAMIPAWTDQSVFITIHFDPGSGISFALGAARLYFPHGRNPGDPPVTDEKIFIIDRVDAMNPETELIRNRFSGARAPARLPV
;
A
#
# COMPACT_ATOMS: atom_id res chain seq x y z
N MET A 1 0.08 12.52 21.61
CA MET A 1 -0.14 13.62 20.65
C MET A 1 -0.01 13.04 19.25
N ALA A 2 -0.27 13.82 18.21
CA ALA A 2 -0.28 13.36 16.82
C ALA A 2 1.09 12.82 16.38
N LYS A 3 1.14 11.66 15.72
CA LYS A 3 2.38 11.04 15.23
C LYS A 3 2.27 10.65 13.77
N LEU A 4 3.20 11.13 12.95
CA LEU A 4 3.36 10.68 11.57
C LEU A 4 4.46 9.61 11.50
N ASP A 5 4.20 8.44 12.06
CA ASP A 5 5.12 7.30 11.99
C ASP A 5 5.11 6.63 10.61
N LYS A 6 6.07 5.71 10.38
CA LYS A 6 6.19 4.96 9.12
C LYS A 6 4.88 4.24 8.74
N GLY A 7 4.19 3.67 9.74
CA GLY A 7 2.99 2.89 9.53
C GLY A 7 1.85 3.77 9.05
N THR A 8 1.69 4.94 9.67
CA THR A 8 0.70 5.95 9.33
C THR A 8 0.90 6.47 7.92
N LEU A 9 2.14 6.83 7.55
CA LEU A 9 2.45 7.25 6.19
C LEU A 9 2.13 6.15 5.16
N ALA A 10 2.70 4.97 5.35
CA ALA A 10 2.55 3.85 4.41
C ALA A 10 1.08 3.42 4.26
N GLN A 11 0.32 3.37 5.36
CA GLN A 11 -1.11 3.04 5.34
C GLN A 11 -1.96 4.15 4.71
N THR A 12 -1.56 5.42 4.87
CA THR A 12 -2.25 6.55 4.22
C THR A 12 -2.21 6.42 2.70
N PHE A 13 -1.07 6.10 2.12
CA PHE A 13 -0.96 5.87 0.67
C PHE A 13 -1.66 4.58 0.23
N LYS A 14 -1.64 3.52 1.06
CA LYS A 14 -2.37 2.27 0.78
C LYS A 14 -3.88 2.49 0.71
N PHE A 15 -4.44 3.18 1.70
CA PHE A 15 -5.89 3.37 1.81
C PHE A 15 -6.37 4.56 0.99
N ASP A 16 -5.50 5.54 0.78
CA ASP A 16 -5.80 6.79 0.10
C ASP A 16 -7.03 7.51 0.68
N CYS A 17 -7.06 7.64 2.01
CA CYS A 17 -8.23 8.11 2.75
C CYS A 17 -7.85 9.16 3.78
N ASP A 18 -8.44 10.35 3.67
CA ASP A 18 -8.16 11.48 4.55
C ASP A 18 -8.71 11.26 5.96
N ARG A 19 -9.89 10.62 6.10
CA ARG A 19 -10.42 10.24 7.42
C ARG A 19 -9.53 9.24 8.15
N PHE A 20 -8.93 8.28 7.44
CA PHE A 20 -7.95 7.37 8.04
C PHE A 20 -6.76 8.16 8.60
N LEU A 21 -6.17 9.04 7.79
CA LEU A 21 -5.04 9.86 8.23
C LEU A 21 -5.43 10.76 9.41
N ARG A 22 -6.60 11.41 9.34
CA ARG A 22 -7.09 12.28 10.40
C ARG A 22 -7.27 11.55 11.73
N PHE A 23 -7.82 10.34 11.70
CA PHE A 23 -7.98 9.51 12.91
C PHE A 23 -6.63 9.05 13.47
N ARG A 24 -5.65 8.75 12.61
CA ARG A 24 -4.28 8.39 13.05
C ARG A 24 -3.54 9.57 13.68
N LEU A 25 -3.79 10.79 13.18
CA LEU A 25 -3.21 12.01 13.71
C LEU A 25 -3.99 12.60 14.89
N ALA A 26 -5.20 12.13 15.16
CA ALA A 26 -6.00 12.59 16.29
C ALA A 26 -5.41 12.17 17.65
N SER A 27 -5.50 13.08 18.62
CA SER A 27 -5.26 12.78 20.02
C SER A 27 -6.24 11.73 20.55
N ASP A 28 -5.89 11.09 21.67
CA ASP A 28 -6.79 10.12 22.30
C ASP A 28 -8.10 10.78 22.74
N ALA A 29 -8.04 11.99 23.30
CA ALA A 29 -9.24 12.75 23.72
C ALA A 29 -10.18 13.08 22.55
N GLU A 30 -9.61 13.49 21.41
CA GLU A 30 -10.36 13.68 20.17
C GLU A 30 -11.06 12.38 19.77
N ARG A 31 -10.32 11.27 19.65
CA ARG A 31 -10.89 9.97 19.26
C ARG A 31 -11.99 9.50 20.23
N ASP A 32 -11.78 9.64 21.52
CA ASP A 32 -12.73 9.26 22.56
C ASP A 32 -14.03 10.07 22.44
N SER A 33 -13.96 11.37 22.10
CA SER A 33 -15.14 12.21 21.92
C SER A 33 -16.09 11.74 20.81
N LEU A 34 -15.55 11.08 19.78
CA LEU A 34 -16.32 10.51 18.67
C LEU A 34 -16.58 9.01 18.80
N GLY A 35 -16.14 8.39 19.90
CA GLY A 35 -16.19 6.93 20.08
C GLY A 35 -15.36 6.18 19.04
N VAL A 36 -14.32 6.81 18.47
CA VAL A 36 -13.45 6.21 17.45
C VAL A 36 -12.37 5.40 18.15
N SER A 37 -12.62 4.11 18.36
CA SER A 37 -11.56 3.17 18.73
C SER A 37 -10.94 2.58 17.46
N ALA A 38 -9.60 2.57 17.37
CA ALA A 38 -8.93 1.75 16.37
C ALA A 38 -9.23 0.28 16.69
N GLU A 39 -10.02 -0.38 15.84
CA GLU A 39 -10.24 -1.80 16.02
C GLU A 39 -8.94 -2.51 15.65
N THR A 40 -8.19 -2.91 16.67
CA THR A 40 -7.19 -3.97 16.48
C THR A 40 -7.95 -5.28 16.36
N TYR A 41 -8.77 -5.42 15.31
CA TYR A 41 -9.51 -6.65 15.08
C TYR A 41 -8.47 -7.76 14.92
N LYS A 42 -8.33 -8.57 15.97
CA LYS A 42 -7.39 -9.69 16.04
C LYS A 42 -7.89 -10.78 15.10
N ARG A 43 -7.72 -10.59 13.79
CA ARG A 43 -7.89 -11.69 12.82
C ARG A 43 -6.87 -12.75 13.21
N PRO A 44 -7.28 -13.98 13.55
CA PRO A 44 -6.34 -15.02 13.98
C PRO A 44 -5.19 -15.23 12.99
N GLY A 45 -5.45 -15.05 11.68
CA GLY A 45 -4.44 -15.15 10.63
C GLY A 45 -3.47 -13.97 10.51
N ILE A 46 -3.80 -12.76 10.97
CA ILE A 46 -2.92 -11.58 10.80
C ILE A 46 -1.62 -11.73 11.59
N GLU A 47 -1.66 -12.29 12.79
CA GLU A 47 -0.44 -12.49 13.59
C GLU A 47 0.48 -13.55 12.97
N LEU A 48 -0.08 -14.57 12.33
CA LEU A 48 0.68 -15.55 11.56
C LEU A 48 1.34 -14.92 10.32
N ILE A 49 0.62 -14.06 9.58
CA ILE A 49 1.17 -13.30 8.44
C ILE A 49 2.33 -12.41 8.91
N LYS A 50 2.13 -11.66 9.99
CA LYS A 50 3.17 -10.80 10.55
C LYS A 50 4.39 -11.60 11.01
N ALA A 51 4.18 -12.76 11.64
CA ALA A 51 5.26 -13.62 12.07
C ALA A 51 6.04 -14.21 10.87
N ALA A 52 5.35 -14.65 9.82
CA ALA A 52 5.96 -15.12 8.58
C ALA A 52 6.79 -14.01 7.91
N GLY A 53 6.25 -12.79 7.83
CA GLY A 53 6.97 -11.62 7.33
C GLY A 53 8.25 -11.32 8.11
N ARG A 54 8.17 -11.27 9.45
CA ARG A 54 9.36 -11.05 10.31
C ARG A 54 10.39 -12.17 10.17
N ARG A 55 9.94 -13.41 9.98
CA ARG A 55 10.83 -14.55 9.75
C ARG A 55 11.55 -14.41 8.42
N TRP A 56 10.83 -14.02 7.36
CA TRP A 56 11.41 -13.74 6.05
C TRP A 56 12.47 -12.63 6.11
N GLU A 57 12.16 -11.51 6.77
CA GLU A 57 13.11 -10.42 7.01
C GLU A 57 14.39 -10.93 7.71
N ALA A 58 14.21 -11.65 8.83
CA ALA A 58 15.33 -12.19 9.58
C ALA A 58 16.14 -13.26 8.81
N ASP A 59 15.50 -14.02 7.92
CA ASP A 59 16.18 -14.98 7.03
C ASP A 59 17.03 -14.25 5.99
N LYS A 60 16.53 -13.19 5.34
CA LYS A 60 17.32 -12.40 4.39
C LYS A 60 18.46 -11.64 5.06
N TYR A 61 18.25 -11.11 6.27
CA TYR A 61 19.33 -10.52 7.07
C TYR A 61 20.45 -11.53 7.34
N GLN A 62 20.07 -12.76 7.72
CA GLN A 62 21.04 -13.82 7.97
C GLN A 62 21.75 -14.25 6.69
N ASP A 63 21.04 -14.33 5.55
CA ASP A 63 21.66 -14.61 4.26
C ASP A 63 22.75 -13.58 3.95
N LEU A 64 22.47 -12.28 4.12
CA LEU A 64 23.44 -11.21 3.92
C LEU A 64 24.65 -11.33 4.86
N ILE A 65 24.43 -11.65 6.14
CA ILE A 65 25.50 -11.84 7.12
C ILE A 65 26.38 -13.04 6.76
N ASP A 66 25.77 -14.18 6.44
CA ASP A 66 26.48 -15.44 6.14
C ASP A 66 27.33 -15.35 4.88
N THR A 67 26.90 -14.54 3.90
CA THR A 67 27.60 -14.38 2.63
C THR A 67 28.64 -13.26 2.61
N SER A 68 28.66 -12.41 3.66
CA SER A 68 29.58 -11.27 3.74
C SER A 68 30.82 -11.61 4.56
N ASP A 69 31.94 -10.94 4.27
CA ASP A 69 33.15 -11.08 5.08
C ASP A 69 32.92 -10.56 6.51
N GLY A 70 33.65 -11.13 7.47
CA GLY A 70 33.56 -10.77 8.88
C GLY A 70 33.74 -9.27 9.11
N GLY A 71 32.79 -8.65 9.82
CA GLY A 71 32.81 -7.23 10.15
C GLY A 71 32.28 -6.29 9.07
N LYS A 72 31.91 -6.78 7.88
CA LYS A 72 31.31 -5.95 6.81
C LYS A 72 29.84 -5.61 7.05
N VAL A 73 29.13 -6.39 7.86
CA VAL A 73 27.72 -6.17 8.20
C VAL A 73 27.60 -5.85 9.69
N VAL A 74 27.03 -4.69 10.02
CA VAL A 74 26.75 -4.31 11.41
C VAL A 74 25.32 -4.67 11.75
N PHE A 75 25.15 -5.45 12.82
CA PHE A 75 23.87 -5.88 13.33
C PHE A 75 23.94 -6.09 14.84
N LEU A 76 22.78 -6.10 15.50
CA LEU A 76 22.64 -6.49 16.90
C LEU A 76 21.56 -7.55 17.02
N LEU A 77 21.72 -8.48 17.96
CA LEU A 77 20.74 -9.51 18.26
C LEU A 77 20.21 -9.35 19.69
N GLU A 78 18.95 -9.69 19.89
CA GLU A 78 18.38 -9.85 21.21
C GLU A 78 19.01 -11.04 21.95
N LYS A 79 18.91 -11.03 23.29
CA LYS A 79 19.54 -12.07 24.11
C LYS A 79 18.84 -13.43 24.00
N LYS A 80 17.52 -13.43 23.85
CA LYS A 80 16.67 -14.62 23.85
C LYS A 80 16.21 -14.96 22.44
N VAL A 81 16.06 -16.25 22.18
CA VAL A 81 15.39 -16.76 20.98
C VAL A 81 13.89 -16.46 21.12
N ASP A 82 13.29 -16.00 20.03
CA ASP A 82 11.84 -15.89 19.90
C ASP A 82 11.30 -17.21 19.31
N ASP A 83 10.34 -17.82 20.00
CA ASP A 83 9.83 -19.16 19.64
C ASP A 83 9.11 -19.18 18.28
N LEU A 84 8.49 -18.06 17.87
CA LEU A 84 7.80 -17.96 16.58
C LEU A 84 8.79 -17.72 15.43
N LEU A 85 9.88 -17.00 15.68
CA LEU A 85 10.95 -16.77 14.71
C LEU A 85 11.93 -17.94 14.62
N GLY A 86 12.05 -18.74 15.68
CA GLY A 86 13.04 -19.81 15.80
C GLY A 86 14.50 -19.31 15.87
N ARG A 87 14.71 -18.01 16.11
CA ARG A 87 16.04 -17.38 16.26
C ARG A 87 15.99 -16.16 17.16
N LYS A 88 17.18 -15.62 17.48
CA LYS A 88 17.31 -14.34 18.18
C LYS A 88 16.82 -13.21 17.25
N PRO A 89 15.83 -12.41 17.66
CA PRO A 89 15.42 -11.24 16.89
C PRO A 89 16.56 -10.25 16.67
N PHE A 90 16.53 -9.53 15.56
CA PHE A 90 17.42 -8.41 15.32
C PHE A 90 16.99 -7.21 16.18
N LYS A 91 17.98 -6.53 16.76
CA LYS A 91 17.79 -5.37 17.61
C LYS A 91 18.20 -4.11 16.84
N LYS A 92 17.46 -3.03 17.07
CA LYS A 92 17.75 -1.71 16.52
C LYS A 92 19.16 -1.20 16.88
N ILE A 93 19.83 -0.62 15.89
CA ILE A 93 21.08 0.15 16.06
C ILE A 93 20.72 1.61 16.29
N GLN A 94 21.16 2.20 17.40
CA GLN A 94 20.77 3.57 17.78
C GLN A 94 21.84 4.63 17.50
N ASN A 95 23.06 4.20 17.18
CA ASN A 95 24.25 5.05 16.98
C ASN A 95 24.67 5.08 15.50
N LEU A 96 23.70 5.14 14.58
CA LEU A 96 23.94 5.12 13.12
C LEU A 96 25.02 6.13 12.70
N PHE A 97 24.90 7.40 13.10
CA PHE A 97 25.82 8.44 12.65
C PHE A 97 27.23 8.28 13.22
N ASP A 98 27.38 7.66 14.38
CA ASP A 98 28.71 7.34 14.92
C ASP A 98 29.39 6.23 14.11
N ILE A 99 28.62 5.26 13.61
CA ILE A 99 29.12 4.23 12.69
C ILE A 99 29.56 4.87 11.37
N LEU A 100 28.76 5.78 10.81
CA LEU A 100 29.09 6.48 9.56
C LEU A 100 30.31 7.42 9.68
N ARG A 101 30.67 7.86 10.90
CA ARG A 101 31.87 8.67 11.13
C ARG A 101 33.17 7.85 11.17
N GLN A 102 33.09 6.53 11.23
CA GLN A 102 34.28 5.67 11.28
C GLN A 102 35.09 5.75 9.98
N GLN A 103 36.41 5.62 10.08
CA GLN A 103 37.30 5.72 8.92
C GLN A 103 36.94 4.72 7.81
N ASP A 104 36.59 3.48 8.16
CA ASP A 104 36.14 2.47 7.21
C ASP A 104 34.68 2.11 7.51
N PRO A 105 33.71 2.54 6.69
CA PRO A 105 32.31 2.20 6.93
C PRO A 105 32.05 0.72 6.61
N PRO A 106 31.06 0.12 7.28
CA PRO A 106 30.60 -1.22 6.91
C PRO A 106 29.95 -1.22 5.52
N GLN A 107 29.85 -2.39 4.90
CA GLN A 107 29.10 -2.59 3.66
C GLN A 107 27.58 -2.53 3.90
N ALA A 108 27.11 -2.97 5.06
CA ALA A 108 25.69 -2.92 5.41
C ALA A 108 25.45 -2.69 6.91
N ILE A 109 24.34 -2.04 7.22
CA ILE A 109 23.85 -1.83 8.58
C ILE A 109 22.39 -2.28 8.64
N ILE A 110 22.09 -3.26 9.49
CA ILE A 110 20.76 -3.84 9.64
C ILE A 110 20.00 -3.14 10.78
N GLU A 111 18.73 -2.78 10.55
CA GLU A 111 17.83 -2.19 11.55
C GLU A 111 18.37 -0.89 12.17
N ALA A 112 18.95 -0.02 11.35
CA ALA A 112 19.47 1.28 11.77
C ALA A 112 18.34 2.27 12.11
N GLU A 113 18.22 2.64 13.39
CA GLU A 113 17.23 3.62 13.85
C GLU A 113 17.84 5.03 13.89
N PHE A 114 17.14 6.00 13.29
CA PHE A 114 17.51 7.41 13.37
C PHE A 114 16.27 8.30 13.52
N THR A 115 16.49 9.50 14.03
CA THR A 115 15.43 10.50 14.22
C THR A 115 15.13 11.18 12.89
N VAL A 116 13.84 11.31 12.54
CA VAL A 116 13.44 11.98 11.30
C VAL A 116 13.62 13.49 11.44
N PRO A 117 14.35 14.14 10.50
CA PRO A 117 14.43 15.59 10.45
C PRO A 117 13.05 16.22 10.20
N THR A 118 12.72 17.30 10.91
CA THR A 118 11.43 18.00 10.73
C THR A 118 11.37 18.81 9.43
N ASN A 119 12.53 19.13 8.85
CA ASN A 119 12.69 20.05 7.72
C ASN A 119 12.95 19.34 6.39
N ILE A 120 12.48 18.09 6.20
CA ILE A 120 12.54 17.40 4.89
C ILE A 120 11.87 18.26 3.81
N THR A 121 10.77 18.92 4.18
CA THR A 121 10.07 19.92 3.36
C THR A 121 9.57 21.06 4.25
N PRO A 122 9.41 22.30 3.73
CA PRO A 122 8.74 23.38 4.45
C PRO A 122 7.34 23.02 4.96
N GLY A 123 6.58 22.23 4.21
CA GLY A 123 5.26 21.73 4.64
C GLY A 123 5.33 20.82 5.86
N LEU A 124 6.27 19.86 5.88
CA LEU A 124 6.47 19.00 7.05
C LEU A 124 6.90 19.81 8.28
N GLN A 125 7.79 20.80 8.09
CA GLN A 125 8.23 21.65 9.18
C GLN A 125 7.06 22.44 9.79
N ARG A 126 6.20 23.03 8.95
CA ARG A 126 4.95 23.67 9.41
C ARG A 126 4.03 22.71 10.16
N ALA A 127 3.94 21.45 9.74
CA ALA A 127 3.16 20.45 10.45
C ALA A 127 3.68 20.21 11.89
N TYR A 128 5.00 20.23 12.08
CA TYR A 128 5.61 20.17 13.41
C TYR A 128 5.37 21.44 14.23
N ASP A 129 5.63 22.61 13.64
CA ASP A 129 5.61 23.89 14.33
C ASP A 129 4.19 24.35 14.70
N ASP A 130 3.23 24.21 13.77
CA ASP A 130 1.86 24.74 13.92
C ASP A 130 0.89 23.74 14.54
N PHE A 131 1.09 22.43 14.33
CA PHE A 131 0.17 21.37 14.79
C PHE A 131 0.75 20.45 15.85
N GLY A 132 2.00 20.68 16.28
CA GLY A 132 2.61 19.94 17.40
C GLY A 132 2.77 18.45 17.14
N LEU A 133 3.11 18.05 15.90
CA LEU A 133 3.45 16.65 15.61
C LEU A 133 4.61 16.18 16.49
N GLU A 134 4.50 14.98 17.06
CA GLU A 134 5.60 14.38 17.81
C GLU A 134 6.72 13.94 16.86
N GLN A 135 7.97 14.22 17.23
CA GLN A 135 9.12 13.77 16.45
C GLN A 135 9.22 12.25 16.49
N VAL A 136 9.36 11.64 15.32
CA VAL A 136 9.40 10.19 15.17
C VAL A 136 10.79 9.70 14.84
N ARG A 137 11.03 8.42 15.10
CA ARG A 137 12.22 7.70 14.63
C ARG A 137 11.80 6.70 13.58
N VAL A 138 12.63 6.53 12.57
CA VAL A 138 12.46 5.54 11.52
C VAL A 138 13.55 4.50 11.61
N ARG A 139 13.25 3.32 11.05
CA ARG A 139 14.15 2.17 11.06
C ARG A 139 13.99 1.43 9.75
N PRO A 140 14.82 1.76 8.74
CA PRO A 140 14.93 0.98 7.53
C PRO A 140 15.53 -0.40 7.84
N ASP A 141 15.17 -1.38 7.02
CA ASP A 141 15.56 -2.78 7.22
C ASP A 141 17.08 -2.96 7.03
N ILE A 142 17.62 -2.48 5.90
CA ILE A 142 19.07 -2.51 5.63
C ILE A 142 19.50 -1.20 4.97
N LEU A 143 20.58 -0.60 5.47
CA LEU A 143 21.34 0.43 4.79
C LEU A 143 22.54 -0.24 4.11
N TRP A 144 22.55 -0.26 2.78
CA TRP A 144 23.63 -0.80 1.97
C TRP A 144 24.54 0.32 1.49
N ILE A 145 25.80 0.30 1.89
CA ILE A 145 26.78 1.35 1.67
C ILE A 145 27.75 0.87 0.59
N ARG A 146 27.84 1.64 -0.50
CA ARG A 146 28.65 1.33 -1.68
C ARG A 146 29.63 2.46 -1.95
N PRO A 147 30.74 2.21 -2.65
CA PRO A 147 31.55 3.29 -3.20
C PRO A 147 30.69 4.22 -4.06
N GLY A 148 30.93 5.53 -3.96
CA GLY A 148 30.20 6.51 -4.76
C GLY A 148 30.58 6.49 -6.25
N GLY A 149 29.77 7.15 -7.06
CA GLY A 149 29.90 7.16 -8.51
C GLY A 149 29.19 5.99 -9.19
N THR A 150 28.32 5.27 -8.47
CA THR A 150 27.51 4.19 -9.03
C THR A 150 26.12 4.65 -9.47
N GLY A 151 25.71 5.86 -9.09
CA GLY A 151 24.46 6.48 -9.50
C GLY A 151 24.41 7.98 -9.22
N ALA A 152 23.20 8.53 -9.20
CA ALA A 152 22.96 9.92 -8.82
C ALA A 152 22.52 10.01 -7.35
N PRO A 153 22.94 11.05 -6.61
CA PRO A 153 22.42 11.30 -5.27
C PRO A 153 20.98 11.78 -5.33
N LEU A 154 20.15 11.36 -4.36
CA LEU A 154 18.76 11.80 -4.21
C LEU A 154 18.66 13.31 -3.96
N ILE A 155 19.55 13.86 -3.13
CA ILE A 155 19.64 15.29 -2.84
C ILE A 155 21.10 15.72 -3.04
N GLY A 156 21.34 16.74 -3.86
CA GLY A 156 22.66 17.35 -4.06
C GLY A 156 22.87 17.89 -5.47
N ASN A 157 23.97 18.62 -5.66
CA ASN A 157 24.29 19.33 -6.91
C ASN A 157 25.17 18.50 -7.88
N GLY A 158 25.10 17.16 -7.82
CA GLY A 158 25.86 16.28 -8.71
C GLY A 158 27.33 16.03 -8.33
N ASN A 159 27.77 16.45 -7.14
CA ASN A 159 29.08 16.03 -6.63
C ASN A 159 29.06 14.53 -6.31
N VAL A 160 30.11 13.81 -6.74
CA VAL A 160 30.26 12.39 -6.46
C VAL A 160 30.69 12.22 -5.00
N PRO A 161 29.89 11.56 -4.14
CA PRO A 161 30.27 11.28 -2.76
C PRO A 161 31.35 10.19 -2.71
N GLU A 162 32.02 10.03 -1.56
CA GLU A 162 32.90 8.87 -1.33
C GLU A 162 32.08 7.57 -1.29
N TYR A 163 30.88 7.64 -0.71
CA TYR A 163 29.95 6.51 -0.59
C TYR A 163 28.50 6.89 -0.92
N GLU A 164 27.80 5.94 -1.52
CA GLU A 164 26.36 5.98 -1.76
C GLU A 164 25.64 5.02 -0.82
N ILE A 165 24.59 5.50 -0.15
CA ILE A 165 23.75 4.69 0.73
C ILE A 165 22.46 4.35 -0.01
N HIS A 166 22.22 3.06 -0.22
CA HIS A 166 20.97 2.51 -0.71
C HIS A 166 20.15 1.96 0.46
N ILE A 167 18.85 2.20 0.40
CA ILE A 167 17.91 1.66 1.37
C ILE A 167 17.28 0.42 0.77
N ILE A 168 17.49 -0.72 1.43
CA ILE A 168 16.84 -1.98 1.07
C ILE A 168 15.74 -2.23 2.09
N ASP A 169 14.51 -2.35 1.60
CA ASP A 169 13.36 -2.79 2.38
C ASP A 169 13.05 -4.25 2.02
N VAL A 170 13.02 -5.12 3.02
CA VAL A 170 12.82 -6.55 2.81
C VAL A 170 11.33 -6.84 2.90
N LYS A 171 10.79 -7.52 1.89
CA LYS A 171 9.37 -7.86 1.86
C LYS A 171 9.18 -9.31 1.43
N MET A 172 8.28 -9.99 2.14
CA MET A 172 7.91 -11.38 1.85
C MET A 172 7.10 -11.49 0.55
N ALA A 173 6.43 -10.42 0.12
CA ALA A 173 5.72 -10.40 -1.15
C ALA A 173 6.72 -10.38 -2.31
N ALA A 174 6.49 -11.23 -3.32
CA ALA A 174 7.30 -11.25 -4.53
C ALA A 174 7.19 -9.94 -5.32
N GLU A 175 6.00 -9.34 -5.34
CA GLU A 175 5.76 -8.05 -5.98
C GLU A 175 5.59 -6.93 -4.95
N PRO A 176 6.43 -5.88 -5.01
CA PRO A 176 6.25 -4.71 -4.18
C PRO A 176 5.05 -3.87 -4.62
N SER A 177 4.43 -3.20 -3.66
CA SER A 177 3.26 -2.35 -3.89
C SER A 177 3.60 -0.88 -3.65
N LEU A 178 2.71 0.03 -4.06
CA LEU A 178 2.80 1.47 -3.83
C LEU A 178 3.18 1.84 -2.37
N ARG A 179 2.65 1.08 -1.41
CA ARG A 179 2.97 1.23 0.01
C ARG A 179 4.47 1.10 0.28
N HIS A 180 5.11 0.07 -0.27
CA HIS A 180 6.52 -0.20 -0.06
C HIS A 180 7.38 0.88 -0.73
N PHE A 181 7.01 1.30 -1.95
CA PHE A 181 7.70 2.37 -2.66
C PHE A 181 7.68 3.70 -1.88
N THR A 182 6.51 4.05 -1.32
CA THR A 182 6.36 5.27 -0.50
C THR A 182 7.20 5.19 0.78
N GLU A 183 7.20 4.04 1.46
CA GLU A 183 7.96 3.83 2.70
C GLU A 183 9.48 3.99 2.47
N VAL A 184 10.00 3.37 1.42
CA VAL A 184 11.43 3.42 1.05
C VAL A 184 11.83 4.82 0.61
N THR A 185 10.97 5.52 -0.15
CA THR A 185 11.18 6.92 -0.54
C THR A 185 11.21 7.85 0.68
N TYR A 186 10.31 7.64 1.65
CA TYR A 186 10.31 8.43 2.89
C TYR A 186 11.58 8.24 3.69
N TYR A 187 12.06 7.00 3.84
CA TYR A 187 13.35 6.75 4.49
C TYR A 187 14.50 7.44 3.77
N ALA A 188 14.50 7.43 2.44
CA ALA A 188 15.56 8.01 1.65
C ALA A 188 15.63 9.53 1.82
N LEU A 189 14.48 10.21 1.76
CA LEU A 189 14.37 11.65 2.01
C LEU A 189 14.77 12.02 3.44
N ALA A 190 14.30 11.25 4.43
CA ALA A 190 14.65 11.46 5.83
C ALA A 190 16.15 11.27 6.07
N LEU A 191 16.75 10.21 5.54
CA LEU A 191 18.17 9.91 5.70
C LEU A 191 19.04 10.93 4.97
N ALA A 192 18.67 11.34 3.74
CA ALA A 192 19.41 12.34 2.97
C ALA A 192 19.47 13.68 3.72
N THR A 193 18.34 14.10 4.30
CA THR A 193 18.25 15.30 5.13
C THR A 193 19.07 15.14 6.42
N ALA A 194 19.03 13.97 7.07
CA ALA A 194 19.79 13.72 8.28
C ALA A 194 21.32 13.71 8.05
N ILE A 195 21.79 13.13 6.94
CA ILE A 195 23.20 13.18 6.53
C ILE A 195 23.70 14.63 6.40
N GLN A 196 22.89 15.52 5.84
CA GLN A 196 23.21 16.94 5.75
C GLN A 196 23.30 17.60 7.13
N GLN A 197 22.33 17.36 8.01
CA GLN A 197 22.33 17.90 9.37
C GLN A 197 23.52 17.41 10.22
N GLU A 198 23.94 16.17 10.01
CA GLU A 198 25.07 15.55 10.72
C GLU A 198 26.44 15.92 10.12
N GLY A 199 26.47 16.77 9.08
CA GLY A 199 27.70 17.23 8.43
C GLY A 199 28.42 16.15 7.60
N LEU A 200 27.70 15.11 7.17
CA LEU A 200 28.26 13.93 6.50
C LEU A 200 28.16 13.98 4.97
N SER A 201 27.59 15.04 4.39
CA SER A 201 27.34 15.15 2.94
C SER A 201 28.58 15.21 2.05
N GLY A 202 29.75 15.54 2.60
CA GLY A 202 31.01 15.45 1.85
C GLY A 202 31.44 14.01 1.58
N ARG A 203 30.92 13.07 2.36
CA ARG A 203 31.34 11.66 2.35
C ARG A 203 30.24 10.72 1.89
N TYR A 204 29.00 10.96 2.33
CA TYR A 204 27.86 10.12 2.00
C TYR A 204 26.80 10.91 1.24
N ALA A 205 26.19 10.26 0.26
CA ALA A 205 24.89 10.67 -0.25
C ALA A 205 23.93 9.46 -0.27
N VAL A 206 22.64 9.71 -0.10
CA VAL A 206 21.62 8.68 -0.33
C VAL A 206 21.40 8.55 -1.82
N SER A 207 21.34 7.32 -2.33
CA SER A 207 21.08 7.06 -3.75
C SER A 207 19.68 7.52 -4.17
N ALA A 208 19.57 8.03 -5.41
CA ALA A 208 18.29 8.29 -6.07
C ALA A 208 17.56 7.01 -6.51
N GLU A 209 18.18 5.83 -6.36
CA GLU A 209 17.55 4.53 -6.62
C GLU A 209 17.21 3.82 -5.31
N GLY A 210 15.92 3.59 -5.08
CA GLY A 210 15.45 2.76 -3.97
C GLY A 210 15.51 1.28 -4.31
N THR A 211 15.58 0.42 -3.29
CA THR A 211 15.62 -1.02 -3.50
C THR A 211 14.70 -1.77 -2.54
N ILE A 212 14.07 -2.82 -3.07
CA ILE A 212 13.27 -3.76 -2.28
C ILE A 212 13.84 -5.16 -2.51
N TRP A 213 14.02 -5.91 -1.42
CA TRP A 213 14.34 -7.33 -1.49
C TRP A 213 13.02 -8.13 -1.47
N PRO A 214 12.59 -8.67 -2.63
CA PRO A 214 11.30 -9.33 -2.75
C PRO A 214 11.29 -10.74 -2.15
N GLY A 215 10.07 -11.26 -1.97
CA GLY A 215 9.79 -12.66 -1.72
C GLY A 215 10.30 -13.55 -2.84
N SER A 216 10.76 -14.75 -2.52
CA SER A 216 11.17 -15.77 -3.49
C SER A 216 10.73 -17.16 -3.05
N HIS A 217 10.31 -17.99 -3.99
CA HIS A 217 10.07 -19.42 -3.77
C HIS A 217 11.38 -20.21 -3.64
N ASP A 218 12.47 -19.70 -4.22
CA ASP A 218 13.82 -20.22 -3.98
C ASP A 218 14.48 -19.43 -2.85
N ILE A 219 14.49 -20.04 -1.66
CA ILE A 219 15.06 -19.47 -0.44
C ILE A 219 16.57 -19.24 -0.58
N ASN A 220 17.26 -20.03 -1.41
CA ASN A 220 18.71 -19.99 -1.58
C ASN A 220 19.17 -19.15 -2.78
N ALA A 221 18.25 -18.56 -3.56
CA ALA A 221 18.56 -17.82 -4.79
C ALA A 221 19.72 -16.81 -4.61
N PHE A 222 19.66 -15.99 -3.55
CA PHE A 222 20.70 -15.01 -3.25
C PHE A 222 22.05 -15.66 -2.91
N ARG A 223 22.08 -16.67 -2.03
CA ARG A 223 23.32 -17.38 -1.67
C ARG A 223 23.97 -18.03 -2.90
N ASN A 224 23.17 -18.60 -3.78
CA ASN A 224 23.62 -19.20 -5.03
C ASN A 224 24.25 -18.15 -5.97
N LEU A 225 23.65 -16.95 -6.06
CA LEU A 225 24.21 -15.83 -6.82
C LEU A 225 25.56 -15.37 -6.23
N VAL A 226 25.68 -15.25 -4.90
CA VAL A 226 26.96 -14.88 -4.28
C VAL A 226 28.04 -15.92 -4.61
N GLN A 227 27.75 -17.21 -4.43
CA GLN A 227 28.69 -18.29 -4.75
C GLN A 227 29.10 -18.29 -6.23
N LEU A 228 28.15 -18.03 -7.13
CA LEU A 228 28.42 -17.89 -8.56
C LEU A 228 29.39 -16.74 -8.85
N TYR A 229 29.16 -15.56 -8.26
CA TYR A 229 30.01 -14.40 -8.47
C TYR A 229 31.38 -14.53 -7.80
N GLN A 230 31.45 -15.23 -6.66
CA GLN A 230 32.69 -15.60 -6.03
C GLN A 230 33.51 -16.55 -6.92
N ALA A 231 32.87 -17.57 -7.50
CA ALA A 231 33.53 -18.49 -8.44
C ALA A 231 33.99 -17.79 -9.73
N LYS A 232 33.30 -16.73 -10.15
CA LYS A 232 33.71 -15.86 -11.28
C LYS A 232 34.82 -14.87 -10.92
N GLY A 233 35.26 -14.80 -9.66
CA GLY A 233 36.30 -13.89 -9.21
C GLY A 233 35.87 -12.42 -9.10
N ALA A 234 34.57 -12.16 -8.86
CA ALA A 234 34.10 -10.80 -8.59
C ALA A 234 34.76 -10.23 -7.33
N ALA A 235 35.18 -8.97 -7.36
CA ALA A 235 35.82 -8.31 -6.22
C ALA A 235 34.87 -8.10 -5.03
N ASP A 236 33.57 -7.92 -5.32
CA ASP A 236 32.51 -7.81 -4.32
C ASP A 236 31.28 -8.63 -4.78
N PRO A 237 31.31 -9.96 -4.60
CA PRO A 237 30.25 -10.84 -5.10
C PRO A 237 28.91 -10.59 -4.41
N VAL A 238 28.91 -10.10 -3.17
CA VAL A 238 27.70 -9.76 -2.41
C VAL A 238 26.99 -8.57 -3.04
N SER A 239 27.70 -7.48 -3.33
CA SER A 239 27.11 -6.30 -3.97
C SER A 239 26.57 -6.58 -5.38
N VAL A 240 27.23 -7.46 -6.14
CA VAL A 240 26.74 -7.88 -7.46
C VAL A 240 25.47 -8.72 -7.32
N ALA A 241 25.47 -9.70 -6.41
CA ALA A 241 24.28 -10.52 -6.15
C ALA A 241 23.08 -9.69 -5.64
N LEU A 242 23.33 -8.70 -4.77
CA LEU A 242 22.29 -7.75 -4.34
C LEU A 242 21.74 -6.97 -5.54
N SER A 243 22.61 -6.45 -6.42
CA SER A 243 22.19 -5.70 -7.60
C SER A 243 21.27 -6.49 -8.53
N GLU A 244 21.41 -7.82 -8.58
CA GLU A 244 20.55 -8.71 -9.36
C GLU A 244 19.30 -9.18 -8.62
N THR A 245 19.36 -9.24 -7.28
CA THR A 245 18.26 -9.72 -6.45
C THR A 245 17.21 -8.64 -6.18
N LEU A 246 17.65 -7.38 -6.09
CA LEU A 246 16.82 -6.27 -5.63
C LEU A 246 15.97 -5.68 -6.77
N ILE A 247 14.71 -5.40 -6.47
CA ILE A 247 13.82 -4.63 -7.36
C ILE A 247 14.10 -3.15 -7.13
N ARG A 248 14.41 -2.42 -8.21
CA ARG A 248 14.63 -0.98 -8.15
C ARG A 248 13.32 -0.21 -8.07
N VAL A 249 13.33 0.83 -7.25
CA VAL A 249 12.22 1.76 -7.05
C VAL A 249 12.63 3.12 -7.64
N PRO A 250 11.91 3.65 -8.63
CA PRO A 250 12.21 4.95 -9.22
C PRO A 250 11.79 6.07 -8.26
N TYR A 251 12.70 6.54 -7.40
CA TYR A 251 12.37 7.58 -6.42
C TYR A 251 11.90 8.87 -7.08
N GLU A 252 12.40 9.23 -8.25
CA GLU A 252 11.95 10.40 -9.03
C GLU A 252 10.43 10.46 -9.25
N VAL A 253 9.76 9.31 -9.30
CA VAL A 253 8.30 9.23 -9.42
C VAL A 253 7.64 9.45 -8.05
N TYR A 254 8.12 8.77 -7.02
CA TYR A 254 7.48 8.72 -5.71
C TYR A 254 7.83 9.89 -4.78
N GLU A 255 8.99 10.50 -4.97
CA GLU A 255 9.45 11.67 -4.24
C GLU A 255 8.48 12.83 -4.41
N VAL A 256 7.99 13.06 -5.64
CA VAL A 256 7.00 14.09 -5.93
C VAL A 256 5.74 13.86 -5.11
N HIS A 257 5.24 12.62 -5.05
CA HIS A 257 4.06 12.26 -4.28
C HIS A 257 4.25 12.42 -2.76
N VAL A 258 5.41 12.02 -2.23
CA VAL A 258 5.73 12.16 -0.80
C VAL A 258 5.90 13.65 -0.42
N LYS A 259 6.55 14.45 -1.26
CA LYS A 259 6.69 15.89 -1.05
C LYS A 259 5.34 16.62 -1.14
N GLN A 260 4.54 16.33 -2.15
CA GLN A 260 3.17 16.87 -2.27
C GLN A 260 2.30 16.50 -1.07
N PHE A 261 2.45 15.28 -0.56
CA PHE A 261 1.77 14.88 0.66
C PHE A 261 2.13 15.79 1.84
N PHE A 262 3.42 16.09 2.07
CA PHE A 262 3.83 16.98 3.16
C PHE A 262 3.44 18.44 2.94
N GLU A 263 3.50 18.93 1.69
CA GLU A 263 3.24 20.34 1.35
C GLU A 263 1.75 20.71 1.31
N ASP A 264 0.86 19.75 1.06
CA ASP A 264 -0.57 20.02 0.91
C ASP A 264 -1.43 19.06 1.75
N ARG A 265 -1.47 17.77 1.40
CA ARG A 265 -2.44 16.83 1.98
C ARG A 265 -2.33 16.71 3.50
N LEU A 266 -1.11 16.62 4.04
CA LEU A 266 -0.88 16.51 5.49
C LEU A 266 -1.43 17.74 6.22
N LEU A 267 -1.09 18.94 5.75
CA LEU A 267 -1.51 20.20 6.35
C LEU A 267 -3.03 20.36 6.28
N ARG A 268 -3.63 20.10 5.12
CA ARG A 268 -5.08 20.13 4.94
C ARG A 268 -5.78 19.18 5.90
N VAL A 269 -5.30 17.94 6.03
CA VAL A 269 -5.90 16.95 6.94
C VAL A 269 -5.74 17.35 8.41
N LEU A 270 -4.60 17.88 8.81
CA LEU A 270 -4.39 18.39 10.17
C LEU A 270 -5.33 19.56 10.52
N GLN A 271 -5.67 20.39 9.54
CA GLN A 271 -6.63 21.50 9.68
C GLN A 271 -8.09 21.06 9.67
N THR A 272 -8.40 19.86 9.19
CA THR A 272 -9.78 19.38 9.04
C THR A 272 -10.25 18.75 10.34
N ASP A 273 -11.48 19.04 10.77
CA ASP A 273 -12.09 18.35 11.90
C ASP A 273 -12.33 16.87 11.59
N MET A 274 -12.27 16.02 12.62
CA MET A 274 -12.39 14.57 12.41
C MET A 274 -13.69 14.14 11.73
N GLU A 275 -14.79 14.83 12.04
CA GLU A 275 -16.12 14.55 11.49
C GLU A 275 -16.26 15.00 10.02
N ASP A 276 -15.41 15.93 9.58
CA ASP A 276 -15.45 16.50 8.23
C ASP A 276 -14.45 15.84 7.26
N ALA A 277 -13.46 15.11 7.80
CA ALA A 277 -12.46 14.45 6.98
C ALA A 277 -13.11 13.50 5.95
N SER A 278 -12.77 13.67 4.66
CA SER A 278 -13.39 12.92 3.55
C SER A 278 -13.10 11.42 3.65
N TRP A 279 -14.09 10.62 3.25
CA TRP A 279 -14.03 9.17 3.31
C TRP A 279 -15.01 8.52 2.34
N HIS A 280 -14.71 7.28 1.94
CA HIS A 280 -15.61 6.44 1.17
C HIS A 280 -15.29 4.97 1.44
N VAL A 281 -16.23 4.21 2.00
CA VAL A 281 -16.01 2.78 2.24
C VAL A 281 -15.92 2.05 0.90
N GLY A 282 -14.81 1.36 0.66
CA GLY A 282 -14.57 0.61 -0.57
C GLY A 282 -13.60 -0.57 -0.37
N PRO A 283 -13.16 -1.21 -1.47
CA PRO A 283 -12.28 -2.39 -1.41
C PRO A 283 -10.96 -2.15 -0.66
N LYS A 284 -10.37 -0.94 -0.78
CA LYS A 284 -9.13 -0.58 -0.07
C LYS A 284 -9.28 -0.64 1.46
N CYS A 285 -10.50 -0.49 1.99
CA CYS A 285 -10.75 -0.45 3.43
C CYS A 285 -10.68 -1.81 4.13
N GLN A 286 -10.54 -2.94 3.41
CA GLN A 286 -10.61 -4.28 4.01
C GLN A 286 -9.62 -4.54 5.16
N LEU A 287 -8.50 -3.82 5.19
CA LEU A 287 -7.46 -3.91 6.21
C LEU A 287 -7.28 -2.62 7.01
N CYS A 288 -8.23 -1.68 6.90
CA CYS A 288 -8.23 -0.44 7.66
C CYS A 288 -8.80 -0.69 9.07
N ASP A 289 -8.11 -0.18 10.09
CA ASP A 289 -8.48 -0.33 11.50
C ASP A 289 -9.81 0.37 11.87
N TYR A 290 -10.33 1.24 11.00
CA TYR A 290 -11.55 2.02 11.20
C TYR A 290 -12.70 1.62 10.26
N VAL A 291 -12.55 0.53 9.48
CA VAL A 291 -13.55 0.17 8.47
C VAL A 291 -14.93 -0.11 9.06
N ARG A 292 -15.00 -0.67 10.27
CA ARG A 292 -16.27 -0.94 10.95
C ARG A 292 -16.96 0.34 11.38
N TYR A 293 -16.24 1.24 12.05
CA TYR A 293 -16.74 2.56 12.41
C TYR A 293 -17.31 3.28 11.18
N CYS A 294 -16.56 3.31 10.07
CA CYS A 294 -17.03 3.93 8.82
C CYS A 294 -18.26 3.23 8.22
N ARG A 295 -18.39 1.90 8.34
CA ARG A 295 -19.58 1.17 7.85
C ARG A 295 -20.83 1.44 8.69
N GLU A 296 -20.67 1.49 10.01
CA GLU A 296 -21.73 1.84 10.95
C GLU A 296 -22.17 3.29 10.69
N LYS A 297 -21.22 4.23 10.66
CA LYS A 297 -21.49 5.63 10.30
C LYS A 297 -22.14 5.80 8.93
N ALA A 298 -21.71 5.03 7.92
CA ALA A 298 -22.34 5.08 6.60
C ALA A 298 -23.82 4.73 6.67
N SER A 299 -24.18 3.75 7.49
CA SER A 299 -25.57 3.34 7.67
C SER A 299 -26.36 4.39 8.45
N GLU A 300 -25.76 5.02 9.46
CA GLU A 300 -26.38 6.07 10.27
C GLU A 300 -26.70 7.35 9.47
N CYS A 301 -25.77 7.81 8.62
CA CYS A 301 -25.93 9.07 7.87
C CYS A 301 -26.38 8.89 6.42
N ASP A 302 -26.85 7.70 6.04
CA ASP A 302 -27.23 7.34 4.68
C ASP A 302 -26.17 7.68 3.61
N HIS A 303 -24.91 7.38 3.92
CA HIS A 303 -23.78 7.78 3.10
C HIS A 303 -23.75 7.08 1.74
N LEU A 304 -23.32 7.80 0.69
CA LEU A 304 -23.17 7.27 -0.68
C LEU A 304 -22.30 6.02 -0.78
N SER A 305 -21.33 5.83 0.12
CA SER A 305 -20.46 4.63 0.11
C SER A 305 -21.17 3.32 0.42
N ARG A 306 -22.46 3.35 0.82
CA ARG A 306 -23.29 2.15 0.91
C ARG A 306 -23.59 1.54 -0.46
N LEU A 307 -23.49 2.34 -1.53
CA LEU A 307 -23.85 1.91 -2.88
C LEU A 307 -22.75 1.05 -3.51
N ALA A 308 -23.13 -0.17 -3.87
CA ALA A 308 -22.26 -1.04 -4.64
C ALA A 308 -21.93 -0.42 -6.00
N TRP A 309 -20.65 -0.48 -6.36
CA TRP A 309 -20.05 0.02 -7.61
C TRP A 309 -20.07 1.53 -7.77
N LEU A 310 -20.26 2.28 -6.68
CA LEU A 310 -19.94 3.71 -6.63
C LEU A 310 -18.54 3.87 -6.04
N ASN A 311 -17.59 4.39 -6.83
CA ASN A 311 -16.23 4.65 -6.34
C ASN A 311 -16.11 6.02 -5.65
N GLN A 312 -14.98 6.27 -4.98
CA GLN A 312 -14.75 7.50 -4.22
C GLN A 312 -14.84 8.77 -5.09
N GLY A 313 -14.20 8.79 -6.26
CA GLY A 313 -14.22 9.96 -7.15
C GLY A 313 -15.62 10.26 -7.68
N GLN A 314 -16.42 9.23 -7.97
CA GLN A 314 -17.83 9.40 -8.34
C GLN A 314 -18.65 9.96 -7.17
N ALA A 315 -18.42 9.47 -5.95
CA ALA A 315 -19.10 9.98 -4.76
C ALA A 315 -18.67 11.41 -4.40
N GLU A 316 -17.41 11.78 -4.65
CA GLU A 316 -16.93 13.16 -4.51
C GLU A 316 -17.58 14.08 -5.55
N LEU A 317 -17.70 13.65 -6.80
CA LEU A 317 -18.41 14.41 -7.84
C LEU A 317 -19.89 14.63 -7.46
N LEU A 318 -20.58 13.60 -6.97
CA LEU A 318 -21.94 13.72 -6.45
C LEU A 318 -22.02 14.74 -5.30
N ARG A 319 -21.15 14.61 -4.28
CA ARG A 319 -21.12 15.51 -3.12
C ARG A 319 -20.82 16.96 -3.51
N SER A 320 -19.92 17.17 -4.45
CA SER A 320 -19.59 18.51 -4.97
C SER A 320 -20.75 19.20 -5.68
N ASN A 321 -21.74 18.42 -6.14
CA ASN A 321 -22.98 18.92 -6.74
C ASN A 321 -24.17 18.86 -5.76
N GLY A 322 -23.92 18.71 -4.45
CA GLY A 322 -24.97 18.72 -3.43
C GLY A 322 -25.83 17.45 -3.36
N ILE A 323 -25.30 16.32 -3.84
CA ILE A 323 -25.89 14.99 -3.66
C ILE A 323 -24.99 14.22 -2.68
N THR A 324 -25.42 14.08 -1.43
CA THR A 324 -24.59 13.60 -0.31
C THR A 324 -25.08 12.28 0.29
N THR A 325 -26.35 11.94 0.10
CA THR A 325 -26.97 10.70 0.60
C THR A 325 -27.51 9.79 -0.50
N THR A 326 -27.80 8.53 -0.18
CA THR A 326 -28.41 7.61 -1.14
C THR A 326 -29.86 8.00 -1.48
N ALA A 327 -30.59 8.57 -0.51
CA ALA A 327 -31.92 9.13 -0.71
C ALA A 327 -31.89 10.31 -1.70
N GLU A 328 -30.98 11.27 -1.50
CA GLU A 328 -30.81 12.42 -2.41
C GLU A 328 -30.42 11.97 -3.83
N LEU A 329 -29.56 10.96 -3.95
CA LEU A 329 -29.21 10.41 -5.26
C LEU A 329 -30.44 9.82 -5.97
N THR A 330 -31.27 9.08 -5.22
CA THR A 330 -32.50 8.51 -5.78
C THR A 330 -33.42 9.59 -6.30
N GLU A 331 -33.65 10.64 -5.50
CA GLU A 331 -34.48 11.77 -5.87
C GLU A 331 -33.92 12.50 -7.10
N ALA A 332 -32.64 12.86 -7.07
CA ALA A 332 -31.97 13.61 -8.13
C ALA A 332 -32.02 12.86 -9.48
N VAL A 333 -31.75 11.55 -9.48
CA VAL A 333 -31.82 10.72 -10.69
C VAL A 333 -33.25 10.57 -11.19
N THR A 334 -34.22 10.38 -10.30
CA THR A 334 -35.63 10.12 -10.68
C THR A 334 -36.31 11.38 -11.20
N THR A 335 -36.04 12.52 -10.59
CA THR A 335 -36.58 13.83 -10.99
C THR A 335 -35.76 14.48 -12.11
N ALA A 336 -34.56 13.95 -12.37
CA ALA A 336 -33.58 14.50 -13.31
C ALA A 336 -33.25 15.98 -13.02
N ASP A 337 -33.11 16.31 -11.73
CA ASP A 337 -32.86 17.67 -11.24
C ASP A 337 -31.53 18.26 -11.74
N ASP A 338 -31.36 19.58 -11.56
CA ASP A 338 -30.18 20.31 -12.03
C ASP A 338 -28.86 19.77 -11.45
N ARG A 339 -28.89 19.25 -10.20
CA ARG A 339 -27.73 18.63 -9.56
C ARG A 339 -27.30 17.39 -10.33
N TRP A 340 -28.26 16.52 -10.67
CA TRP A 340 -28.00 15.33 -11.45
C TRP A 340 -27.55 15.65 -12.88
N GLN A 341 -28.16 16.65 -13.53
CA GLN A 341 -27.73 17.10 -14.87
C GLN A 341 -26.26 17.51 -14.89
N SER A 342 -25.84 18.34 -13.92
CA SER A 342 -24.43 18.75 -13.77
C SER A 342 -23.47 17.57 -13.61
N VAL A 343 -23.87 16.56 -12.83
CA VAL A 343 -23.09 15.34 -12.60
C VAL A 343 -22.92 14.52 -13.88
N ILE A 344 -24.00 14.27 -14.62
CA ILE A 344 -23.94 13.43 -15.82
C ILE A 344 -23.26 14.13 -16.99
N ASP A 345 -23.33 15.46 -17.06
CA ASP A 345 -22.58 16.27 -18.02
C ASP A 345 -21.07 16.19 -17.78
N SER A 346 -20.68 16.04 -16.53
CA SER A 346 -19.28 15.86 -16.12
C SER A 346 -18.81 14.39 -16.15
N SER A 347 -19.73 13.41 -16.23
CA SER A 347 -19.37 11.98 -16.15
C SER A 347 -20.28 11.08 -16.99
N HIS A 348 -19.71 10.57 -18.10
CA HIS A 348 -20.37 9.58 -18.95
C HIS A 348 -20.71 8.28 -18.20
N GLN A 349 -19.87 7.85 -17.26
CA GLN A 349 -20.12 6.63 -16.49
C GLN A 349 -21.32 6.79 -15.56
N LEU A 350 -21.41 7.92 -14.83
CA LEU A 350 -22.57 8.19 -13.97
C LEU A 350 -23.85 8.38 -14.80
N ARG A 351 -23.76 8.98 -16.00
CA ARG A 351 -24.88 9.03 -16.94
C ARG A 351 -25.42 7.63 -17.29
N ALA A 352 -24.52 6.69 -17.57
CA ALA A 352 -24.90 5.32 -17.94
C ALA A 352 -25.39 4.48 -16.75
N ASP A 353 -24.76 4.64 -15.58
CA ASP A 353 -25.07 3.86 -14.38
C ASP A 353 -26.19 4.45 -13.52
N GLY A 354 -26.60 5.70 -13.75
CA GLY A 354 -27.59 6.44 -12.95
C GLY A 354 -28.83 5.63 -12.58
N PRO A 355 -29.58 5.06 -13.55
CA PRO A 355 -30.74 4.24 -13.24
C PRO A 355 -30.42 3.06 -12.31
N ALA A 356 -29.29 2.37 -12.52
CA ALA A 356 -28.87 1.26 -11.68
C ALA A 356 -28.47 1.70 -10.27
N LEU A 357 -27.82 2.86 -10.15
CA LEU A 357 -27.46 3.45 -8.86
C LEU A 357 -28.70 3.87 -8.06
N ALA A 358 -29.69 4.49 -8.71
CA ALA A 358 -30.96 4.84 -8.08
C ALA A 358 -31.74 3.60 -7.61
N THR A 359 -31.80 2.54 -8.42
CA THR A 359 -32.41 1.27 -7.99
C THR A 359 -31.69 0.66 -6.78
N ARG A 360 -30.36 0.70 -6.74
CA ARG A 360 -29.59 0.19 -5.58
C ARG A 360 -29.83 1.01 -4.33
N ALA A 361 -29.87 2.34 -4.46
CA ALA A 361 -30.19 3.24 -3.36
C ALA A 361 -31.58 2.94 -2.80
N ARG A 362 -32.59 2.82 -3.67
CA ARG A 362 -33.93 2.38 -3.27
C ARG A 362 -33.93 1.02 -2.59
N SER A 363 -33.18 0.05 -3.10
CA SER A 363 -33.09 -1.28 -2.49
C SER A 363 -32.54 -1.22 -1.06
N LEU A 364 -31.61 -0.31 -0.76
CA LEU A 364 -31.12 -0.08 0.60
C LEU A 364 -32.17 0.54 1.52
N THR A 365 -32.99 1.46 1.00
CA THR A 365 -34.08 2.10 1.76
C THR A 365 -35.25 1.15 2.01
N GLU A 366 -35.65 0.39 0.98
CA GLU A 366 -36.78 -0.54 1.02
C GLU A 366 -36.42 -1.85 1.75
N GLY A 367 -35.13 -2.15 1.93
CA GLY A 367 -34.65 -3.39 2.55
C GLY A 367 -34.97 -4.64 1.73
N ALA A 368 -35.22 -4.47 0.42
CA ALA A 368 -35.67 -5.52 -0.48
C ALA A 368 -34.85 -5.52 -1.78
N PRO A 369 -34.61 -6.68 -2.41
CA PRO A 369 -33.96 -6.75 -3.70
C PRO A 369 -34.86 -6.15 -4.78
N LEU A 370 -34.34 -5.20 -5.56
CA LEU A 370 -35.06 -4.55 -6.65
C LEU A 370 -34.44 -4.85 -8.02
N PRO A 371 -35.26 -5.12 -9.06
CA PRO A 371 -34.77 -5.30 -10.41
C PRO A 371 -34.23 -3.98 -10.98
N VAL A 372 -33.08 -4.04 -11.66
CA VAL A 372 -32.55 -2.92 -12.44
C VAL A 372 -33.11 -3.02 -13.85
N ASP A 373 -34.02 -2.12 -14.20
CA ASP A 373 -34.64 -2.09 -15.52
C ASP A 373 -33.61 -1.90 -16.64
N GLY A 374 -33.85 -2.55 -17.79
CA GLY A 374 -32.97 -2.48 -18.96
C GLY A 374 -31.69 -3.30 -18.87
N ARG A 375 -31.32 -3.86 -17.71
CA ARG A 375 -30.21 -4.81 -17.59
C ARG A 375 -30.72 -6.25 -17.71
N ARG A 376 -30.38 -6.92 -18.81
CA ARG A 376 -30.68 -8.34 -19.04
C ARG A 376 -29.39 -9.09 -19.33
N SER A 377 -29.22 -10.26 -18.71
CA SER A 377 -28.19 -11.21 -19.15
C SER A 377 -28.75 -12.06 -20.28
N ALA A 378 -28.16 -11.97 -21.47
CA ALA A 378 -28.53 -12.85 -22.59
C ALA A 378 -28.19 -14.33 -22.30
N MET A 379 -27.34 -14.59 -21.30
CA MET A 379 -26.77 -15.90 -20.99
C MET A 379 -27.58 -16.69 -19.96
N ILE A 380 -28.57 -16.08 -19.32
CA ILE A 380 -29.39 -16.73 -18.28
C ILE A 380 -30.87 -16.53 -18.59
N PRO A 381 -31.53 -17.54 -19.18
CA PRO A 381 -32.97 -17.50 -19.44
C PRO A 381 -33.79 -17.32 -18.15
N ALA A 382 -34.93 -16.62 -18.24
CA ALA A 382 -35.76 -16.27 -17.07
C ALA A 382 -36.32 -17.47 -16.27
N TRP A 383 -36.30 -18.67 -16.85
CA TRP A 383 -36.82 -19.91 -16.27
C TRP A 383 -35.74 -20.85 -15.70
N THR A 384 -34.48 -20.44 -15.61
CA THR A 384 -33.43 -21.31 -15.06
C THR A 384 -33.47 -21.36 -13.53
N ASP A 385 -33.79 -22.52 -12.98
CA ASP A 385 -33.66 -22.83 -11.55
C ASP A 385 -32.24 -23.33 -11.26
N GLN A 386 -31.38 -22.41 -10.81
CA GLN A 386 -29.97 -22.68 -10.52
C GLN A 386 -29.46 -21.85 -9.33
N SER A 387 -28.56 -22.45 -8.55
CA SER A 387 -27.77 -21.78 -7.50
C SER A 387 -26.31 -21.76 -7.91
N VAL A 388 -25.62 -20.64 -7.72
CA VAL A 388 -24.18 -20.52 -7.97
C VAL A 388 -23.49 -20.21 -6.65
N PHE A 389 -22.57 -21.08 -6.24
CA PHE A 389 -21.72 -20.91 -5.07
C PHE A 389 -20.33 -20.49 -5.54
N ILE A 390 -19.77 -19.47 -4.92
CA ILE A 390 -18.40 -19.01 -5.18
C ILE A 390 -17.65 -19.10 -3.86
N THR A 391 -16.54 -19.85 -3.85
CA THR A 391 -15.64 -19.96 -2.71
C THR A 391 -14.33 -19.28 -3.03
N ILE A 392 -13.74 -18.65 -2.02
CA ILE A 392 -12.53 -17.86 -2.17
C ILE A 392 -11.60 -18.20 -1.02
N HIS A 393 -10.41 -18.71 -1.34
CA HIS A 393 -9.36 -19.03 -0.39
C HIS A 393 -8.09 -18.26 -0.72
N PHE A 394 -7.55 -17.57 0.27
CA PHE A 394 -6.27 -16.88 0.21
C PHE A 394 -5.30 -17.61 1.13
N ASP A 395 -4.10 -17.94 0.65
CA ASP A 395 -3.02 -18.43 1.52
C ASP A 395 -2.28 -17.24 2.16
N PRO A 396 -2.49 -16.99 3.46
CA PRO A 396 -1.80 -15.91 4.15
C PRO A 396 -0.30 -16.14 4.31
N GLY A 397 0.17 -17.39 4.27
CA GLY A 397 1.57 -17.74 4.53
C GLY A 397 2.50 -17.39 3.37
N SER A 398 2.09 -17.71 2.13
CA SER A 398 2.85 -17.34 0.94
C SER A 398 2.55 -15.94 0.43
N GLY A 399 1.35 -15.40 0.69
CA GLY A 399 0.91 -14.12 0.13
C GLY A 399 0.81 -14.09 -1.40
N ILE A 400 0.96 -15.25 -2.05
CA ILE A 400 1.11 -15.41 -3.51
C ILE A 400 0.01 -16.33 -4.06
N SER A 401 -0.51 -17.26 -3.26
CA SER A 401 -1.49 -18.25 -3.73
C SER A 401 -2.94 -17.90 -3.36
N PHE A 402 -3.79 -17.93 -4.38
CA PHE A 402 -5.24 -17.75 -4.25
C PHE A 402 -5.98 -18.86 -5.00
N ALA A 403 -6.98 -19.47 -4.35
CA ALA A 403 -7.85 -20.45 -4.98
C ALA A 403 -9.29 -19.91 -5.02
N LEU A 404 -9.86 -19.87 -6.22
CA LEU A 404 -11.28 -19.57 -6.45
C LEU A 404 -12.00 -20.85 -6.83
N GLY A 405 -13.04 -21.22 -6.08
CA GLY A 405 -13.98 -22.26 -6.47
C GLY A 405 -15.28 -21.63 -6.98
N ALA A 406 -15.86 -22.20 -8.02
CA ALA A 406 -17.21 -21.88 -8.48
C ALA A 406 -17.98 -23.18 -8.68
N ALA A 407 -19.12 -23.33 -8.01
CA ALA A 407 -20.02 -24.47 -8.17
C ALA A 407 -21.38 -23.99 -8.66
N ARG A 408 -21.86 -24.54 -9.76
CA ARG A 408 -23.21 -24.31 -10.30
C ARG A 408 -24.07 -25.52 -10.00
N LEU A 409 -25.09 -25.33 -9.18
CA LEU A 409 -26.13 -26.32 -8.90
C LEU A 409 -27.35 -26.01 -9.76
N TYR A 410 -27.82 -26.93 -10.59
CA TYR A 410 -28.96 -26.66 -11.48
C TYR A 410 -29.75 -27.92 -11.83
N PHE A 411 -31.00 -27.72 -12.26
CA PHE A 411 -31.83 -28.81 -12.80
C PHE A 411 -31.78 -28.80 -14.34
N PRO A 412 -31.28 -29.87 -14.99
CA PRO A 412 -31.21 -29.92 -16.44
C PRO A 412 -32.60 -30.04 -17.08
N HIS A 413 -32.72 -29.54 -18.31
CA HIS A 413 -33.92 -29.70 -19.11
C HIS A 413 -34.18 -31.19 -19.40
N GLY A 414 -35.41 -31.67 -19.18
CA GLY A 414 -35.80 -33.07 -19.41
C GLY A 414 -35.63 -34.00 -18.19
N ARG A 415 -35.39 -33.47 -16.99
CA ARG A 415 -35.33 -34.27 -15.75
C ARG A 415 -36.66 -34.93 -15.39
N ASN A 416 -36.60 -36.03 -14.66
CA ASN A 416 -37.74 -36.67 -14.04
C ASN A 416 -38.04 -36.10 -12.64
N PRO A 417 -39.30 -36.16 -12.18
CA PRO A 417 -39.64 -35.84 -10.78
C PRO A 417 -38.84 -36.74 -9.81
N GLY A 418 -38.07 -36.12 -8.91
CA GLY A 418 -37.22 -36.81 -7.94
C GLY A 418 -35.73 -36.84 -8.29
N ASP A 419 -35.35 -36.44 -9.51
CA ASP A 419 -33.93 -36.36 -9.89
C ASP A 419 -33.19 -35.32 -9.03
N PRO A 420 -31.98 -35.64 -8.52
CA PRO A 420 -31.16 -34.68 -7.79
C PRO A 420 -30.65 -33.58 -8.74
N PRO A 421 -30.33 -32.39 -8.22
CA PRO A 421 -29.69 -31.34 -9.02
C PRO A 421 -28.30 -31.78 -9.49
N VAL A 422 -27.87 -31.25 -10.64
CA VAL A 422 -26.53 -31.41 -11.19
C VAL A 422 -25.62 -30.32 -10.63
N THR A 423 -24.39 -30.68 -10.25
CA THR A 423 -23.35 -29.73 -9.82
C THR A 423 -22.23 -29.70 -10.85
N ASP A 424 -21.91 -28.52 -11.38
CA ASP A 424 -20.69 -28.28 -12.15
C ASP A 424 -19.71 -27.44 -11.32
N GLU A 425 -18.50 -27.94 -11.12
CA GLU A 425 -17.47 -27.26 -10.32
C GLU A 425 -16.29 -26.80 -11.19
N LYS A 426 -15.75 -25.63 -10.89
CA LYS A 426 -14.50 -25.12 -11.43
C LYS A 426 -13.63 -24.61 -10.30
N ILE A 427 -12.35 -24.98 -10.34
CA ILE A 427 -11.34 -24.49 -9.41
C ILE A 427 -10.30 -23.75 -10.25
N PHE A 428 -10.00 -22.53 -9.82
CA PHE A 428 -8.97 -21.68 -10.41
C PHE A 428 -7.90 -21.45 -9.35
N ILE A 429 -6.68 -21.86 -9.63
CA ILE A 429 -5.52 -21.59 -8.77
C ILE A 429 -4.73 -20.48 -9.44
N ILE A 430 -4.54 -19.38 -8.73
CA ILE A 430 -3.71 -18.25 -9.15
C ILE A 430 -2.39 -18.39 -8.39
N ASP A 431 -1.35 -18.79 -9.12
CA ASP A 431 0.00 -18.99 -8.60
C ASP A 431 0.95 -17.81 -8.92
N ARG A 432 0.49 -16.83 -9.70
CA ARG A 432 1.19 -15.56 -9.97
C ARG A 432 0.18 -14.43 -10.17
N VAL A 433 0.45 -13.29 -9.56
CA VAL A 433 -0.24 -12.04 -9.88
C VAL A 433 0.67 -11.30 -10.87
N ASP A 434 0.53 -11.51 -12.18
CA ASP A 434 1.30 -10.74 -13.20
C ASP A 434 0.82 -9.27 -13.30
N ALA A 435 0.35 -8.69 -12.20
CA ALA A 435 -0.50 -7.51 -12.22
C ALA A 435 -0.13 -6.52 -11.12
N MET A 436 1.12 -6.07 -11.07
CA MET A 436 1.51 -4.68 -10.76
C MET A 436 3.03 -4.47 -10.95
N ASN A 437 3.53 -4.67 -12.18
CA ASN A 437 4.91 -4.34 -12.54
C ASN A 437 5.11 -2.79 -12.58
N PRO A 438 6.20 -2.24 -11.97
CA PRO A 438 6.63 -0.85 -12.12
C PRO A 438 6.59 -0.28 -13.55
N GLU A 439 6.81 -1.11 -14.56
CA GLU A 439 6.70 -0.74 -15.98
C GLU A 439 5.27 -0.32 -16.35
N THR A 440 4.24 -0.97 -15.80
CA THR A 440 2.83 -0.63 -16.03
C THR A 440 2.46 0.72 -15.42
N GLU A 441 3.06 1.09 -14.28
CA GLU A 441 2.87 2.41 -13.65
C GLU A 441 3.64 3.52 -14.39
N LEU A 442 4.86 3.24 -14.86
CA LEU A 442 5.60 4.13 -15.77
C LEU A 442 4.82 4.40 -17.07
N ILE A 443 4.17 3.37 -17.62
CA ILE A 443 3.30 3.47 -18.78
C ILE A 443 2.07 4.32 -18.45
N ARG A 444 1.37 4.05 -17.33
CA ARG A 444 0.20 4.84 -16.90
C ARG A 444 0.51 6.32 -16.71
N ASN A 445 1.66 6.66 -16.12
CA ASN A 445 2.08 8.05 -15.93
C ASN A 445 2.57 8.72 -17.22
N ARG A 446 3.09 7.97 -18.21
CA ARG A 446 3.36 8.52 -19.56
C ARG A 446 2.08 8.83 -20.33
N PHE A 447 0.99 8.09 -20.09
CA PHE A 447 -0.29 8.28 -20.77
C PHE A 447 -1.25 9.23 -20.04
N SER A 448 -1.04 9.55 -18.76
CA SER A 448 -1.83 10.59 -18.06
C SER A 448 -1.47 12.02 -18.50
N GLY A 449 -0.39 12.22 -19.26
CA GLY A 449 0.01 13.49 -19.88
C GLY A 449 -0.35 13.65 -21.36
N ALA A 450 -0.92 12.64 -22.02
CA ALA A 450 -1.24 12.68 -23.44
C ALA A 450 -2.75 12.59 -23.68
N ARG A 451 -3.30 13.59 -24.37
CA ARG A 451 -4.67 13.60 -24.89
C ARG A 451 -5.02 12.26 -25.55
N ALA A 452 -6.25 11.81 -25.30
CA ALA A 452 -6.88 10.57 -25.74
C ALA A 452 -6.37 10.02 -27.10
N PRO A 453 -6.05 8.72 -27.20
CA PRO A 453 -5.79 8.12 -28.49
C PRO A 453 -7.10 8.02 -29.30
N ALA A 454 -6.97 8.42 -30.56
CA ALA A 454 -8.02 8.36 -31.56
C ALA A 454 -8.53 6.93 -31.77
N ARG A 455 -9.83 6.85 -32.09
CA ARG A 455 -10.58 5.66 -32.50
C ARG A 455 -9.79 4.80 -33.49
N LEU A 456 -9.72 3.50 -33.24
CA LEU A 456 -9.45 2.52 -34.30
C LEU A 456 -10.73 2.30 -35.14
N PRO A 457 -10.62 2.18 -36.47
CA PRO A 457 -11.76 1.97 -37.35
C PRO A 457 -12.30 0.54 -37.26
N VAL A 458 -13.57 0.43 -37.67
CA VAL A 458 -14.50 -0.72 -37.62
C VAL A 458 -13.88 -2.09 -37.90
#